data_AF-A0A081CRQ6-F1
#
_entry.id   AF-A0A081CRQ6-F1
#
_cell.length_a   1.000
_cell.length_b   1.000
_cell.length_c   1.000
_cell.angle_alpha   90.00
_cell.angle_beta   90.00
_cell.angle_gamma   90.00
#
_symmetry.space_group_name_H-M   'P 1'
#
loop_
_entity.id
_entity.type
_entity.pdbx_description
1 polymer ?
#
loop_
_entity_poly.entity_id
_entity_poly.type
_entity_poly.pdbx_seq_one_letter_code
_entity_poly.pdbx_strand_id
1 'polypeptide(L)' 'MDDFQPMREAIAKEYGFALYRQYGEEQAAHIVNVDLSTLKRWRADGRTPFISMGPRKVRYLGIHIADMLIKGVKGG' A
#
# COMPACT_ATOMS: atom_id res chain seq x y z
N MET A 1 -20.56 -6.94 3.15
CA MET A 1 -20.17 -5.53 3.00
C MET A 1 -18.67 -5.48 3.25
N ASP A 2 -17.91 -4.70 2.50
CA ASP A 2 -16.47 -4.58 2.72
C ASP A 2 -16.25 -3.64 3.92
N ASP A 3 -16.22 -4.21 5.13
CA ASP A 3 -16.25 -3.49 6.41
C ASP A 3 -15.06 -2.52 6.62
N PHE A 4 -14.05 -2.59 5.75
CA PHE A 4 -12.85 -1.76 5.79
C PHE A 4 -12.94 -0.45 5.01
N GLN A 5 -14.00 -0.20 4.25
CA GLN A 5 -14.10 1.00 3.41
C GLN A 5 -13.98 2.32 4.23
N PRO A 6 -14.70 2.52 5.35
CA PRO A 6 -14.56 3.73 6.15
C PRO A 6 -13.14 3.89 6.73
N MET A 7 -12.50 2.77 7.07
CA MET A 7 -11.15 2.78 7.64
C MET A 7 -10.09 3.14 6.60
N ARG A 8 -10.22 2.63 5.37
CA ARG A 8 -9.37 2.99 4.23
C ARG A 8 -9.46 4.49 3.93
N GLU A 9 -10.66 5.05 3.95
CA GLU A 9 -10.89 6.49 3.73
C GLU A 9 -10.28 7.35 4.84
N ALA A 10 -10.42 6.93 6.10
CA ALA A 10 -9.80 7.61 7.24
C ALA A 10 -8.26 7.63 7.11
N ILE A 11 -7.65 6.49 6.80
CA ILE A 11 -6.19 6.38 6.60
C ILE A 11 -5.73 7.21 5.40
N ALA A 12 -6.45 7.13 4.27
CA ALA A 12 -6.13 7.92 3.09
C ALA A 12 -6.13 9.43 3.38
N LYS A 13 -7.09 9.90 4.19
CA LYS A 13 -7.16 11.29 4.65
C LYS A 13 -6.02 11.65 5.60
N GLU A 14 -5.72 10.80 6.57
CA GLU A 14 -4.66 11.02 7.57
C GLU A 14 -3.27 11.08 6.94
N TYR A 15 -2.98 10.16 6.00
CA TYR A 15 -1.68 10.05 5.33
C TYR A 15 -1.60 10.85 4.02
N GLY A 16 -2.67 11.57 3.64
CA GLY A 16 -2.67 12.50 2.51
C GLY A 16 -2.57 11.87 1.13
N PHE A 17 -3.19 10.70 0.90
CA PHE A 17 -3.19 10.03 -0.41
C PHE A 17 -4.61 9.69 -0.88
N ALA A 18 -4.80 9.55 -2.20
CA ALA A 18 -6.06 9.15 -2.81
C ALA A 18 -6.13 7.62 -3.03
N LEU A 19 -7.24 6.98 -2.63
CA LEU A 19 -7.45 5.53 -2.72
C LEU A 19 -7.43 4.98 -4.16
N TYR A 20 -8.00 5.71 -5.12
CA TYR A 20 -8.14 5.28 -6.51
C TYR A 20 -6.97 5.67 -7.41
N ARG A 21 -5.94 6.32 -6.86
CA ARG A 21 -4.73 6.70 -7.60
C ARG A 21 -3.69 5.58 -7.54
N GLN A 22 -2.83 5.52 -8.56
CA GLN A 22 -1.67 4.63 -8.59
C GLN A 22 -0.40 5.35 -8.14
N TYR A 23 0.40 4.66 -7.33
CA TYR A 23 1.66 5.11 -6.77
C TYR A 23 2.80 4.19 -7.21
N GLY A 24 3.98 4.76 -7.42
CA GLY A 24 5.20 3.97 -7.68
C GLY A 24 5.68 3.24 -6.42
N GLU A 25 6.63 2.32 -6.56
CA GLU A 25 7.18 1.58 -5.41
C GLU A 25 7.79 2.52 -4.35
N GLU A 26 8.56 3.53 -4.76
CA GLU A 26 9.18 4.51 -3.84
C GLU A 26 8.14 5.35 -3.09
N GLN A 27 7.11 5.82 -3.81
CA GLN A 27 6.02 6.58 -3.20
C GLN A 27 5.23 5.74 -2.21
N ALA A 28 4.91 4.48 -2.57
CA ALA A 28 4.20 3.58 -1.68
C ALA A 28 5.04 3.26 -0.43
N ALA A 29 6.34 3.00 -0.58
CA ALA A 29 7.25 2.75 0.54
C ALA A 29 7.32 3.96 1.48
N HIS A 30 7.38 5.18 0.93
CA HIS A 30 7.36 6.41 1.71
C HIS A 30 6.04 6.59 2.48
N ILE A 31 4.88 6.36 1.84
CA ILE A 31 3.58 6.50 2.50
C ILE A 31 3.39 5.46 3.62
N VAL A 32 3.83 4.22 3.40
CA VAL A 32 3.77 3.14 4.39
C VAL A 32 4.86 3.30 5.47
N ASN A 33 5.79 4.22 5.29
CA ASN A 33 6.93 4.47 6.16
C ASN A 33 7.82 3.23 6.37
N VAL A 34 8.19 2.56 5.27
CA VAL A 34 9.10 1.41 5.28
C VAL A 34 10.17 1.55 4.20
N ASP A 35 11.29 0.85 4.37
CA ASP A 35 12.29 0.77 3.31
C ASP A 35 11.73 0.14 2.03
N LEU A 36 12.20 0.62 0.87
CA LEU A 36 11.83 0.07 -0.43
C LEU A 36 12.16 -1.43 -0.54
N SER A 37 13.25 -1.88 0.09
CA SER A 37 13.64 -3.30 0.14
C SER A 37 12.63 -4.15 0.92
N THR A 38 12.09 -3.61 2.02
CA THR A 38 11.02 -4.24 2.82
C THR A 38 9.74 -4.36 2.01
N LEU A 39 9.33 -3.29 1.32
CA LEU A 39 8.14 -3.33 0.44
C LEU A 39 8.29 -4.37 -0.68
N LYS A 40 9.48 -4.44 -1.31
CA LYS A 40 9.80 -5.46 -2.32
C LYS A 40 9.73 -6.88 -1.77
N ARG A 41 10.19 -7.09 -0.52
CA ARG A 41 10.10 -8.39 0.16
C ARG A 41 8.65 -8.77 0.42
N TRP A 42 7.85 -7.85 0.97
CA TRP A 42 6.42 -8.10 1.20
C TRP A 42 5.68 -8.44 -0.09
N ARG A 43 6.02 -7.78 -1.20
CA ARG A 43 5.51 -8.13 -2.53
C ARG A 43 5.94 -9.53 -2.97
N ALA A 44 7.22 -9.87 -2.83
CA ALA A 44 7.74 -11.20 -3.18
C ALA A 44 7.09 -12.32 -2.35
N ASP A 45 6.82 -12.05 -1.08
CA ASP A 45 6.14 -12.95 -0.14
C ASP A 45 4.61 -13.00 -0.33
N GLY A 46 4.06 -12.24 -1.29
CA GLY A 46 2.62 -12.19 -1.55
C GLY A 46 1.79 -11.47 -0.46
N ARG A 47 2.43 -10.70 0.43
CA ARG A 47 1.77 -10.01 1.55
C ARG A 47 1.02 -8.75 1.12
N THR A 48 1.31 -8.21 -0.06
CA THR A 48 0.71 -6.95 -0.56
C THR A 48 0.21 -7.14 -1.99
N PRO A 49 -1.01 -6.72 -2.32
CA PRO A 49 -1.45 -6.66 -3.70
C PRO A 49 -0.70 -5.56 -4.47
N PHE A 50 -0.44 -5.80 -5.75
CA PHE A 50 0.27 -4.88 -6.64
C PHE A 50 -0.25 -4.97 -8.07
N ILE A 51 0.01 -3.94 -8.87
CA ILE A 51 -0.26 -3.91 -10.30
C ILE A 51 1.07 -4.09 -11.03
N SER A 52 1.18 -5.16 -11.82
CA SER A 52 2.30 -5.38 -12.74
C SER A 52 2.09 -4.55 -14.00
N MET A 53 3.03 -3.65 -14.29
CA MET A 53 3.04 -2.80 -15.49
C MET A 53 4.11 -3.27 -16.50
N GLY A 54 4.56 -4.53 -16.37
CA GLY A 54 5.62 -5.12 -17.19
C GLY A 54 6.92 -5.37 -16.43
N PRO A 55 8.01 -5.72 -17.16
CA PRO A 55 9.28 -6.09 -16.56
C PRO A 55 9.82 -4.96 -15.66
N ARG A 56 9.98 -5.25 -14.38
CA ARG A 56 10.49 -4.33 -13.34
C ARG A 56 9.65 -3.06 -13.10
N LYS A 57 8.42 -2.98 -13.61
CA LYS A 57 7.50 -1.86 -13.32
C LYS A 57 6.34 -2.34 -12.47
N VAL A 58 6.29 -1.86 -11.23
CA VAL A 58 5.24 -2.19 -10.27
C VAL A 58 4.58 -0.91 -9.77
N ARG A 59 3.26 -0.95 -9.61
CA ARG A 59 2.48 0.12 -9.01
C ARG A 59 1.56 -0.42 -7.92
N TYR A 60 1.17 0.47 -7.02
CA TYR A 60 0.22 0.20 -5.95
C TYR A 60 -0.97 1.13 -6.09
N LEU A 61 -2.19 0.62 -5.97
CA LEU A 61 -3.35 1.48 -5.78
C LEU A 61 -3.33 2.02 -4.35
N GLY A 62 -3.89 3.20 -4.14
CA GLY A 62 -4.06 3.76 -2.80
C GLY A 62 -4.81 2.80 -1.88
N ILE A 63 -5.79 2.04 -2.39
CA ILE A 63 -6.47 1.00 -1.60
C ILE A 63 -5.52 -0.10 -1.10
N HIS A 64 -4.52 -0.48 -1.89
CA HIS A 64 -3.50 -1.45 -1.46
C HIS A 64 -2.60 -0.86 -0.36
N ILE A 65 -2.27 0.42 -0.47
CA ILE A 65 -1.48 1.15 0.53
C ILE A 65 -2.26 1.26 1.84
N ALA A 66 -3.54 1.62 1.77
CA ALA A 66 -4.43 1.62 2.93
C ALA A 66 -4.49 0.24 3.58
N ASP A 67 -4.66 -0.84 2.79
CA ASP A 67 -4.66 -2.21 3.31
C ASP A 67 -3.34 -2.60 3.99
N MET A 68 -2.20 -2.13 3.46
CA MET A 68 -0.88 -2.35 4.09
C MET A 68 -0.79 -1.65 5.45
N LEU A 69 -1.29 -0.42 5.56
CA LEU A 69 -1.34 0.33 6.82
C LEU A 69 -2.30 -0.33 7.82
N ILE A 70 -3.47 -0.80 7.37
CA ILE A 70 -4.45 -1.51 8.19
C ILE A 70 -3.86 -2.81 8.76
N LYS A 71 -3.22 -3.61 7.90
CA LYS A 71 -2.66 -4.92 8.28
C LYS A 71 -1.33 -4.81 9.01
N GLY A 72 -0.61 -3.69 8.82
CA GLY A 72 0.71 -3.40 9.39
C GLY A 72 0.67 -2.99 10.87
N VAL A 73 -0.49 -2.64 11.43
CA VAL A 73 -0.65 -2.24 12.85
C VAL A 73 -0.71 -3.43 13.83
N LYS A 74 -0.29 -4.63 13.41
CA LYS A 74 0.06 -5.73 14.32
C LYS A 74 1.55 -6.04 14.22
N GLY A 75 2.36 -5.24 14.90
CA GLY A 75 3.81 -5.41 14.96
C GLY A 75 4.50 -4.35 15.81
N GLY A 76 4.19 -4.36 17.11
CA GLY A 76 4.78 -3.49 18.14
C GLY A 76 4.10 -3.73 19.46
#